data_AF-A0A6H9UXL3-F1
#
_entry.id   AF-A0A6H9UXL3-F1
#
_cell.length_a   1.000
_cell.length_b   1.000
_cell.length_c   1.000
_cell.angle_alpha   90.00
_cell.angle_beta   90.00
_cell.angle_gamma   90.00
#
_symmetry.space_group_name_H-M   'P 1'
#
loop_
_entity.id
_entity.type
_entity.pdbx_description
1 polymer ?
#
loop_
_entity_poly.entity_id
_entity_poly.type
_entity_poly.pdbx_seq_one_letter_code
_entity_poly.pdbx_strand_id
1 'polypeptide(L)'
;MPQARQPAAVSGADGGHEELVIRVVKGRATAADIAALTSVLLARAAVLAAGGPCPQDRTPTAGWRRPERAATHRDPRGWRVSGSRSAPPFGS
;
A
#
# COMPACT_ATOMS: atom_id res chain seq x y z
N MET A 1 -30.93 -51.43 3.92
CA MET A 1 -30.06 -50.82 2.89
C MET A 1 -29.92 -49.33 3.21
N PRO A 2 -28.80 -48.86 3.76
CA PRO A 2 -28.60 -47.44 4.02
C PRO A 2 -28.30 -46.72 2.69
N GLN A 3 -29.04 -45.66 2.42
CA GLN A 3 -28.80 -44.76 1.30
C GLN A 3 -27.43 -44.10 1.45
N ALA A 4 -26.64 -44.12 0.38
CA ALA A 4 -25.34 -43.48 0.34
C ALA A 4 -25.50 -41.98 0.58
N ARG A 5 -24.75 -41.46 1.56
CA ARG A 5 -24.65 -40.04 1.86
C ARG A 5 -23.95 -39.37 0.67
N GLN A 6 -24.74 -38.81 -0.23
CA GLN A 6 -24.26 -37.96 -1.32
C GLN A 6 -23.42 -36.83 -0.69
N PRO A 7 -22.15 -36.61 -1.10
CA PRO A 7 -21.41 -35.45 -0.61
C PRO A 7 -22.13 -34.21 -1.12
N ALA A 8 -22.54 -33.35 -0.18
CA ALA A 8 -23.02 -32.02 -0.49
C ALA A 8 -21.97 -31.36 -1.38
N ALA A 9 -22.35 -31.10 -2.63
CA ALA A 9 -21.61 -30.16 -3.45
C ALA A 9 -21.38 -28.93 -2.59
N VAL A 10 -20.12 -28.53 -2.43
CA VAL A 10 -19.77 -27.21 -1.92
C VAL A 10 -20.14 -26.19 -3.00
N SER A 11 -21.42 -26.12 -3.31
CA SER A 11 -21.99 -25.03 -4.09
C SER A 11 -22.30 -23.95 -3.06
N GLY A 12 -21.34 -23.04 -2.89
CA GLY A 12 -21.41 -22.05 -1.84
C GLY A 12 -20.20 -21.14 -1.81
N ALA A 13 -20.06 -20.30 -2.85
CA ALA A 13 -19.92 -18.85 -2.67
C ALA A 13 -20.00 -18.18 -4.05
N ASP A 14 -21.22 -17.73 -4.34
CA ASP A 14 -21.57 -16.47 -5.00
C ASP A 14 -20.40 -15.61 -5.53
N GLY A 15 -20.52 -15.16 -6.77
CA GLY A 15 -19.52 -14.38 -7.50
C GLY A 15 -19.27 -12.98 -6.92
N GLY A 16 -18.57 -12.90 -5.80
CA GLY A 16 -18.35 -11.65 -5.06
C GLY A 16 -17.10 -10.84 -5.43
N HIS A 17 -16.37 -11.15 -6.51
CA HIS A 17 -15.11 -10.46 -6.85
C HIS A 17 -14.80 -10.29 -8.36
N GLU A 18 -15.79 -9.93 -9.19
CA GLU A 18 -15.46 -9.05 -10.33
C GLU A 18 -15.27 -7.58 -9.88
N GLU A 19 -15.26 -7.36 -8.57
CA GLU A 19 -14.80 -6.11 -7.96
C GLU A 19 -13.33 -5.90 -8.29
N LEU A 20 -13.08 -4.97 -9.23
CA LEU A 20 -11.75 -4.65 -9.74
C LEU A 20 -10.75 -4.43 -8.60
N VAL A 21 -9.83 -5.38 -8.39
CA VAL A 21 -8.78 -5.33 -7.34
C VAL A 21 -7.91 -4.06 -7.47
N ILE A 22 -7.72 -3.56 -8.69
CA ILE A 22 -6.93 -2.36 -8.98
C ILE A 22 -7.63 -1.55 -10.07
N ARG A 23 -7.83 -0.24 -9.85
CA ARG A 23 -8.37 0.70 -10.84
C ARG A 23 -7.27 1.63 -11.39
N VAL A 24 -7.09 1.61 -12.71
CA VAL A 24 -6.21 2.57 -13.39
C VAL A 24 -6.99 3.85 -13.70
N VAL A 25 -6.59 4.97 -13.10
CA VAL A 25 -7.25 6.27 -13.28
C VAL A 25 -6.84 6.93 -14.60
N LYS A 26 -5.58 6.75 -15.02
CA LYS A 26 -5.00 7.36 -16.22
C LYS A 26 -3.87 6.49 -16.75
N GLY A 27 -3.70 6.46 -18.07
CA GLY A 27 -2.64 5.68 -18.74
C GLY A 27 -2.99 4.20 -18.87
N ARG A 28 -1.99 3.38 -19.18
CA ARG A 28 -2.10 1.91 -19.22
C ARG A 28 -1.07 1.32 -18.28
N ALA A 29 -1.48 0.37 -17.45
CA ALA A 29 -0.54 -0.42 -16.65
C ALA A 29 -0.03 -1.59 -17.51
N THR A 30 1.28 -1.72 -17.61
CA THR A 30 1.90 -2.89 -18.25
C THR A 30 1.88 -4.08 -17.30
N ALA A 31 2.13 -5.29 -17.83
CA ALA A 31 2.26 -6.48 -17.00
C ALA A 31 3.39 -6.33 -15.96
N ALA A 32 4.48 -5.65 -16.31
CA ALA A 32 5.58 -5.37 -15.39
C ALA A 32 5.16 -4.46 -14.23
N ASP A 33 4.33 -3.44 -14.50
CA ASP A 33 3.81 -2.53 -13.46
C ASP A 33 2.92 -3.28 -12.46
N ILE A 34 2.04 -4.17 -12.96
CA ILE A 34 1.16 -4.98 -12.11
C ILE A 34 1.98 -5.96 -11.27
N ALA A 35 2.98 -6.61 -11.86
CA ALA A 35 3.88 -7.51 -11.13
C ALA A 35 4.67 -6.78 -10.03
N ALA A 36 5.20 -5.59 -10.33
CA ALA A 36 5.91 -4.77 -9.36
C ALA A 36 5.00 -4.34 -8.20
N LEU A 37 3.78 -3.87 -8.50
CA LEU A 37 2.81 -3.48 -7.49
C LEU A 37 2.44 -4.68 -6.59
N THR A 38 2.16 -5.83 -7.20
CA THR A 38 1.82 -7.07 -6.47
C THR A 38 2.97 -7.49 -5.56
N SER A 39 4.21 -7.41 -6.04
CA SER A 39 5.41 -7.76 -5.25
C SER A 39 5.55 -6.89 -4.00
N VAL A 40 5.31 -5.57 -4.13
CA VAL A 40 5.33 -4.64 -2.98
C VAL A 40 4.22 -4.97 -1.99
N LEU A 41 3.02 -5.27 -2.48
CA LEU A 41 1.89 -5.63 -1.63
C LEU A 41 2.15 -6.92 -0.85
N LEU A 42 2.68 -7.95 -1.52
CA LEU A 42 3.05 -9.21 -0.87
C LEU A 42 4.18 -9.03 0.16
N ALA A 43 5.20 -8.23 -0.16
CA ALA A 43 6.27 -7.95 0.79
C ALA A 43 5.74 -7.26 2.06
N ARG A 44 4.82 -6.29 1.91
CA ARG A 44 4.17 -5.64 3.05
C ARG A 44 3.29 -6.61 3.84
N ALA A 45 2.52 -7.44 3.15
CA ALA A 45 1.69 -8.46 3.79
C ALA A 45 2.55 -9.45 4.58
N ALA A 46 3.71 -9.84 4.07
CA ALA A 46 4.65 -10.72 4.76
C ALA A 46 5.21 -10.06 6.04
N VAL A 47 5.56 -8.76 5.99
CA VAL A 47 5.99 -8.01 7.19
C VAL A 47 4.87 -7.93 8.22
N LEU A 48 3.63 -7.66 7.79
CA LEU A 48 2.46 -7.62 8.67
C LEU A 48 2.15 -9.00 9.27
N ALA A 49 2.35 -10.08 8.52
CA ALA A 49 2.15 -11.44 9.00
C ALA A 49 3.23 -11.89 9.99
N ALA A 50 4.48 -11.42 9.81
CA ALA A 50 5.60 -11.74 10.69
C ALA A 50 5.60 -10.93 11.99
N GLY A 51 5.07 -9.70 11.96
CA GLY A 51 4.85 -8.89 13.15
C GLY A 51 3.52 -9.24 13.82
N GLY A 52 3.54 -10.09 14.85
CA GLY A 52 2.39 -10.26 15.76
C GLY A 52 1.85 -8.90 16.26
N PRO A 53 0.59 -8.83 16.74
CA PRO A 53 -0.20 -7.60 16.84
C PRO A 53 0.63 -6.43 17.35
N CYS A 54 1.11 -5.61 16.41
CA CYS A 54 1.87 -4.42 16.74
C CYS A 54 0.92 -3.50 17.54
N PRO A 55 1.33 -2.98 18.71
CA PRO A 55 0.51 -2.05 19.46
C PRO A 55 0.30 -0.80 18.60
N GLN A 56 -0.81 -0.79 17.86
CA GLN A 56 -1.38 0.36 17.16
C GLN A 56 -0.26 1.27 16.62
N ASP A 57 0.49 0.79 15.63
CA ASP A 57 1.47 1.61 14.91
C ASP A 57 0.78 2.93 14.61
N ARG A 58 1.23 3.99 15.30
CA ARG A 58 0.62 5.33 15.29
C ARG A 58 0.21 5.60 13.86
N THR A 59 -1.10 5.75 13.61
CA THR A 59 -1.63 6.00 12.27
C THR A 59 -0.70 7.03 11.64
N PRO A 60 0.05 6.67 10.57
CA PRO A 60 1.09 7.54 10.06
C PRO A 60 0.40 8.84 9.68
N THR A 61 0.58 9.84 10.54
CA THR A 61 -0.12 11.10 10.40
C THR A 61 0.51 11.72 9.18
N ALA A 62 -0.27 11.74 8.12
CA ALA A 62 0.26 12.09 6.84
C ALA A 62 0.70 13.56 6.92
N GLY A 63 2.01 13.78 6.84
CA GLY A 63 2.67 15.06 7.12
C GLY A 63 2.45 16.12 6.04
N TRP A 64 1.30 16.08 5.36
CA TRP A 64 0.93 17.02 4.31
C TRP A 64 0.97 18.42 4.91
N ARG A 65 2.05 19.14 4.62
CA ARG A 65 2.04 20.58 4.79
C ARG A 65 1.35 21.19 3.58
N ARG A 66 0.49 22.16 3.89
CA ARG A 66 -0.06 23.10 2.94
C ARG A 66 1.05 23.56 1.96
N PRO A 67 0.87 23.46 0.63
CA PRO A 67 1.87 23.84 -0.36
C PRO A 67 2.39 25.27 -0.17
N GLU A 68 1.52 26.18 0.25
CA GLU A 68 1.85 27.57 0.58
C GLU A 68 2.78 27.74 1.80
N ARG A 69 2.97 26.67 2.58
CA ARG A 69 3.89 26.60 3.75
C ARG A 69 5.17 25.82 3.47
N ALA A 70 5.36 25.33 2.24
CA ALA A 70 6.61 24.70 1.81
C ALA A 70 7.53 25.75 1.19
N ALA A 71 8.85 25.60 1.40
CA ALA A 71 9.84 26.46 0.73
C ALA A 71 9.65 26.39 -0.78
N THR A 72 9.80 27.54 -1.45
CA THR A 72 9.65 27.66 -2.90
C THR A 72 10.54 26.64 -3.59
N HIS A 73 9.91 25.83 -4.43
CA HIS A 73 10.54 24.70 -5.07
C HIS A 73 11.63 25.18 -6.04
N ARG A 74 12.88 24.72 -5.86
CA ARG A 74 14.06 25.28 -6.54
C ARG A 74 14.24 24.85 -8.00
N ASP A 75 13.46 23.87 -8.48
CA ASP A 75 13.61 23.29 -9.82
C ASP A 75 12.25 23.04 -10.49
N PRO A 76 11.91 23.63 -11.65
CA PRO A 76 10.59 23.48 -12.28
C PRO A 76 10.19 22.04 -12.66
N ARG A 77 11.11 21.06 -12.60
CA ARG A 77 10.86 19.63 -12.87
C ARG A 77 11.01 18.73 -11.64
N GLY A 78 11.42 19.28 -10.50
CA GLY A 78 11.42 18.55 -9.24
C GLY A 78 10.03 18.57 -8.57
N TRP A 79 9.73 17.59 -7.74
CA TRP A 79 8.59 17.63 -6.81
C TRP A 79 9.04 17.33 -5.37
N ARG A 80 10.35 17.12 -5.17
CA ARG A 80 10.97 16.90 -3.88
C ARG A 80 11.69 18.16 -3.45
N VAL A 81 11.29 18.68 -2.30
CA VAL A 81 12.10 19.62 -1.53
C VAL A 81 13.22 18.78 -0.93
N SER A 82 14.45 18.87 -1.44
CA SER A 82 15.60 18.31 -0.73
C SER A 82 15.82 19.14 0.53
N GLY A 83 15.16 18.74 1.61
CA GLY A 83 15.43 19.28 2.94
C GLY A 83 16.84 18.89 3.31
N SER A 84 17.80 19.79 3.14
CA SER A 84 19.11 19.69 3.77
C SER A 84 18.88 19.66 5.27
N ARG A 85 18.93 18.47 5.88
CA ARG A 85 18.95 18.32 7.33
C ARG A 85 20.36 18.71 7.78
N SER A 86 20.63 20.00 7.89
CA SER A 86 21.77 20.48 8.68
C SER A 86 21.33 20.36 10.14
N ALA A 87 21.88 19.38 10.85
CA ALA A 87 21.85 19.37 12.31
C ALA A 87 22.86 20.41 12.81
N PRO A 88 22.50 21.32 13.74
CA PRO A 88 23.51 22.12 14.40
C PRO A 88 24.39 21.23 15.29
N PRO A 89 25.70 21.52 15.43
CA PRO A 89 26.51 20.91 16.47
C PRO A 89 26.08 21.52 17.81
N PHE A 90 25.49 20.71 18.69
CA PHE A 90 25.37 21.09 20.09
C PHE A 90 26.64 20.62 20.80
N GLY A 91 27.55 21.58 21.04
CA GLY A 91 28.58 21.48 22.05
C GLY A 91 28.15 22.29 23.29
N SER A 92 28.21 21.65 24.45
CA SER A 92 28.99 22.04 25.63
C SER A 92 28.77 20.99 26.72
#